data_AF-A0A930BSC6-F1
#
_entry.id   AF-A0A930BSC6-F1
#
_cell.length_a   1.000
_cell.length_b   1.000
_cell.length_c   1.000
_cell.angle_alpha   90.00
_cell.angle_beta   90.00
_cell.angle_gamma   90.00
#
_symmetry.space_group_name_H-M   'P 1'
#
loop_
_entity.id
_entity.type
_entity.pdbx_description
1 polymer ?
#
loop_
_entity_poly.entity_id
_entity_poly.type
_entity_poly.pdbx_seq_one_letter_code
_entity_poly.pdbx_strand_id
1 'polypeptide(L)'
;GVATTRKHFPGTKAMSLKAVLAGGGSVHRLGLSDSILIFAEHRRFLAGEAPEAAIRRLRRDWPERLIAVEVTDEAAARTWQQAGADILQLDKQPPDTVHRIKAALPPGVATRISAAGGITPANAAAYAAAGADILVTSYPYSAAPRDVAVTLAPL
;
A
#
# COMPACT_ATOMS: atom_id res chain seq x y z
N GLY A 1 3.50 -6.47 6.74
CA GLY A 1 4.10 -7.24 5.63
C GLY A 1 4.62 -6.31 4.55
N VAL A 2 5.53 -6.76 3.68
CA VAL A 2 6.06 -5.94 2.57
C VAL A 2 5.30 -6.28 1.29
N ALA A 3 4.74 -5.27 0.63
CA ALA A 3 4.03 -5.39 -0.62
C ALA A 3 4.62 -4.49 -1.71
N THR A 4 4.52 -4.90 -2.97
CA THR A 4 5.05 -4.09 -4.08
C THR A 4 3.98 -3.31 -4.86
N THR A 5 4.40 -2.17 -5.40
CA THR A 5 3.56 -1.32 -6.25
C THR A 5 3.34 -1.93 -7.64
N ARG A 6 2.57 -1.23 -8.48
CA ARG A 6 2.46 -1.50 -9.93
C ARG A 6 3.55 -0.81 -10.76
N LYS A 7 4.56 -0.20 -10.13
CA LYS A 7 5.64 0.56 -10.81
C LYS A 7 6.78 -0.36 -11.28
N HIS A 8 6.43 -1.53 -11.82
CA HIS A 8 7.39 -2.39 -12.49
C HIS A 8 7.72 -1.83 -13.88
N PHE A 9 8.85 -2.22 -14.47
CA PHE A 9 9.19 -1.79 -15.82
C PHE A 9 8.16 -2.29 -16.85
N PRO A 10 7.93 -1.54 -17.94
CA PRO A 10 7.08 -2.00 -19.04
C PRO A 10 7.54 -3.36 -19.57
N GLY A 11 6.61 -4.29 -19.80
CA GLY A 11 6.90 -5.64 -20.28
C GLY A 11 7.41 -6.64 -19.22
N THR A 12 7.79 -6.20 -18.02
CA THR A 12 8.42 -7.08 -17.01
C THR A 12 7.50 -7.54 -15.89
N LYS A 13 6.19 -7.26 -15.97
CA LYS A 13 5.22 -7.51 -14.90
C LYS A 13 5.32 -8.93 -14.32
N ALA A 14 5.22 -9.95 -15.18
CA ALA A 14 5.21 -11.35 -14.74
C ALA A 14 6.50 -11.74 -14.00
N MET A 15 7.65 -11.39 -14.56
CA MET A 15 8.96 -11.64 -13.94
C MET A 15 9.13 -10.88 -12.62
N SER A 16 8.73 -9.61 -12.59
CA SER A 16 8.83 -8.75 -11.41
C SER A 16 8.00 -9.30 -10.25
N LEU A 17 6.76 -9.74 -10.51
CA LEU A 17 5.89 -10.34 -9.50
C LEU A 17 6.45 -11.68 -9.02
N LYS A 18 6.95 -12.52 -9.94
CA LYS A 18 7.60 -13.79 -9.57
C LYS A 18 8.79 -13.58 -8.65
N ALA A 19 9.65 -12.59 -8.95
CA ALA A 19 10.80 -12.25 -8.12
C ALA A 19 10.37 -11.76 -6.72
N VAL A 20 9.34 -10.91 -6.64
CA VAL A 20 8.80 -10.41 -5.37
C VAL A 20 8.26 -11.56 -4.50
N LEU A 21 7.45 -12.45 -5.09
CA LEU A 21 6.88 -13.59 -4.39
C LEU A 21 7.97 -14.57 -3.92
N ALA A 22 8.95 -14.85 -4.77
CA ALA A 22 10.10 -15.69 -4.42
C ALA A 22 10.94 -15.08 -3.28
N GLY A 23 11.01 -13.75 -3.19
CA GLY A 23 11.66 -13.02 -2.10
C GLY A 23 10.83 -12.91 -0.82
N GLY A 24 9.64 -13.53 -0.75
CA GLY A 24 8.74 -13.48 0.41
C GLY A 24 7.91 -12.20 0.53
N GLY A 25 7.94 -11.35 -0.50
CA GLY A 25 7.07 -10.17 -0.60
C GLY A 25 5.66 -10.55 -1.07
N SER A 26 4.73 -9.61 -0.88
CA SER A 26 3.35 -9.72 -1.37
C SER A 26 3.10 -8.73 -2.50
N VAL A 27 2.00 -8.93 -3.22
CA VAL A 27 1.55 -7.98 -4.24
C VAL A 27 0.52 -7.05 -3.62
N HIS A 28 0.70 -5.73 -3.73
CA HIS A 28 -0.29 -4.78 -3.21
C HIS A 28 -1.59 -4.84 -4.02
N ARG A 29 -1.48 -4.76 -5.35
CA ARG A 29 -2.51 -5.09 -6.34
C ARG A 29 -1.87 -5.30 -7.71
N LEU A 30 -2.36 -6.25 -8.49
CA LEU A 30 -1.90 -6.58 -9.85
C LEU A 30 -2.38 -5.53 -10.88
N GLY A 31 -3.57 -4.97 -10.68
CA GLY A 31 -4.23 -4.06 -11.59
C GLY A 31 -5.11 -3.03 -10.89
N LEU A 32 -5.87 -2.27 -11.67
CA LEU A 32 -6.84 -1.30 -11.14
C LEU A 32 -8.12 -1.99 -10.63
N SER A 33 -8.38 -3.23 -11.04
CA SER A 33 -9.60 -3.96 -10.72
C SER A 33 -9.54 -4.73 -9.40
N ASP A 34 -8.37 -4.92 -8.79
CA ASP A 34 -8.25 -5.82 -7.62
C ASP A 34 -8.76 -5.18 -6.32
N SER A 35 -8.52 -3.88 -6.17
CA SER A 35 -8.96 -3.06 -5.03
C SER A 35 -9.13 -1.61 -5.45
N ILE A 36 -10.01 -0.91 -4.74
CA ILE A 36 -10.26 0.50 -4.95
C ILE A 36 -9.25 1.28 -4.10
N LEU A 37 -8.50 2.19 -4.72
CA LEU A 37 -7.63 3.13 -4.00
C LEU A 37 -8.03 4.56 -4.38
N ILE A 38 -8.59 5.27 -3.42
CA ILE A 38 -9.03 6.66 -3.57
C ILE A 38 -7.84 7.56 -3.21
N PHE A 39 -7.26 8.21 -4.22
CA PHE A 39 -6.21 9.21 -4.03
C PHE A 39 -6.80 10.58 -3.71
N ALA A 40 -5.95 11.50 -3.25
CA ALA A 40 -6.35 12.88 -2.96
C ALA A 40 -6.99 13.57 -4.18
N GLU A 41 -6.49 13.27 -5.38
CA GLU A 41 -6.98 13.79 -6.65
C GLU A 41 -8.39 13.28 -6.97
N HIS A 42 -8.67 11.99 -6.74
CA HIS A 42 -10.01 11.43 -6.96
C HIS A 42 -11.06 12.12 -6.10
N ARG A 43 -10.70 12.47 -4.85
CA ARG A 43 -11.63 13.15 -3.92
C ARG A 43 -12.08 14.52 -4.42
N ARG A 44 -11.29 15.20 -5.26
CA ARG A 44 -11.67 16.48 -5.86
C ARG A 44 -12.92 16.37 -6.75
N PHE A 45 -13.20 15.18 -7.27
CA PHE A 45 -14.36 14.91 -8.13
C PHE A 45 -15.59 14.40 -7.37
N LEU A 46 -15.51 14.25 -6.05
CA LEU A 46 -16.64 13.77 -5.25
C LEU A 46 -17.68 14.86 -4.92
N ALA A 47 -17.49 16.10 -5.38
CA ALA A 47 -18.50 17.17 -5.36
C ALA A 47 -19.23 17.40 -4.01
N GLY A 48 -18.52 17.22 -2.88
CA GLY A 48 -19.11 17.38 -1.55
C GLY A 48 -19.85 16.14 -1.02
N GLU A 49 -19.78 15.00 -1.73
CA GLU A 49 -20.20 13.70 -1.21
C GLU A 49 -19.45 13.40 0.10
N ALA A 50 -20.21 13.15 1.16
CA ALA A 50 -19.65 12.78 2.45
C ALA A 50 -18.86 11.46 2.34
N PRO A 51 -17.73 11.30 3.06
CA PRO A 51 -16.93 10.07 3.05
C PRO A 51 -17.75 8.78 3.26
N GLU A 52 -18.71 8.79 4.18
CA GLU A 52 -19.60 7.66 4.47
C GLU A 52 -20.48 7.30 3.26
N ALA A 53 -20.96 8.31 2.54
CA ALA A 53 -21.79 8.12 1.34
C ALA A 53 -20.94 7.53 0.20
N ALA A 54 -19.71 8.04 0.02
CA ALA A 54 -18.78 7.51 -0.96
C ALA A 54 -18.41 6.05 -0.68
N ILE A 55 -18.04 5.70 0.56
CA ILE A 55 -17.74 4.31 0.95
C ILE A 55 -18.96 3.41 0.75
N ARG A 56 -20.15 3.83 1.20
CA ARG A 56 -21.38 3.04 1.04
C ARG A 56 -21.70 2.76 -0.43
N ARG A 57 -21.57 3.78 -1.29
CA ARG A 57 -21.76 3.64 -2.73
C ARG A 57 -20.76 2.66 -3.33
N LEU A 58 -19.47 2.83 -3.05
CA LEU A 58 -18.42 1.95 -3.55
C LEU A 58 -18.59 0.50 -3.09
N ARG A 59 -19.01 0.26 -1.84
CA ARG A 59 -19.30 -1.10 -1.35
C ARG A 59 -20.51 -1.74 -2.03
N ARG A 60 -21.54 -0.96 -2.34
CA ARG A 60 -22.70 -1.46 -3.09
C ARG A 60 -22.30 -1.83 -4.52
N ASP A 61 -21.53 -0.97 -5.17
CA ASP A 61 -21.17 -1.15 -6.57
C ASP A 61 -20.05 -2.20 -6.74
N TRP A 62 -19.20 -2.40 -5.72
CA TRP A 62 -18.04 -3.31 -5.72
C TRP A 62 -17.91 -4.10 -4.40
N PRO A 63 -18.85 -5.01 -4.09
CA PRO A 63 -18.97 -5.63 -2.75
C PRO A 63 -17.78 -6.50 -2.34
N GLU A 64 -17.02 -7.03 -3.30
CA GLU A 64 -15.86 -7.90 -3.04
C GLU A 64 -14.52 -7.15 -3.00
N ARG A 65 -14.53 -5.83 -3.21
CA ARG A 65 -13.31 -5.02 -3.30
C ARG A 65 -13.03 -4.29 -1.99
N LEU A 66 -11.82 -4.47 -1.48
CA LEU A 66 -11.32 -3.61 -0.41
C LEU A 66 -11.17 -2.18 -0.92
N ILE A 67 -11.49 -1.23 -0.04
CA ILE A 67 -11.43 0.20 -0.30
C ILE A 67 -10.31 0.81 0.55
N ALA A 68 -9.24 1.20 -0.13
CA ALA A 68 -8.15 1.96 0.43
C ALA A 68 -8.34 3.45 0.15
N VAL A 69 -7.96 4.31 1.10
CA VAL A 69 -8.03 5.77 0.94
C VAL A 69 -6.72 6.40 1.38
N GLU A 70 -6.21 7.32 0.56
CA GLU A 70 -5.03 8.08 0.90
C GLU A 70 -5.34 9.21 1.90
N VAL A 71 -4.58 9.26 2.99
CA VAL A 71 -4.74 10.25 4.07
C VAL A 71 -3.39 10.83 4.45
N THR A 72 -3.41 12.09 4.90
CA THR A 72 -2.21 12.89 5.17
C THR A 72 -2.01 13.21 6.65
N ASP A 73 -3.06 13.11 7.45
CA ASP A 73 -3.08 13.51 8.86
C ASP A 73 -4.14 12.72 9.65
N GLU A 74 -4.14 12.88 10.97
CA GLU A 74 -5.03 12.18 11.89
C GLU A 74 -6.52 12.53 11.68
N ALA A 75 -6.83 13.77 11.28
CA ALA A 75 -8.21 14.20 11.09
C ALA A 75 -8.82 13.50 9.86
N ALA A 76 -8.07 13.47 8.75
CA ALA A 76 -8.45 12.72 7.55
C ALA A 76 -8.50 11.22 7.83
N ALA A 77 -7.51 10.67 8.54
CA ALA A 77 -7.47 9.26 8.92
C ALA A 77 -8.69 8.85 9.74
N ARG A 78 -9.06 9.64 10.76
CA ARG A 78 -10.25 9.42 11.58
C ARG A 78 -11.53 9.45 10.75
N THR A 79 -11.69 10.48 9.92
CA THR A 79 -12.85 10.65 9.05
C THR A 79 -13.04 9.43 8.14
N TRP A 80 -12.00 9.01 7.42
CA TRP A 80 -12.11 7.89 6.47
C TRP A 80 -12.20 6.52 7.16
N GLN A 81 -11.61 6.37 8.35
CA GLN A 81 -11.79 5.17 9.16
C GLN A 81 -13.25 5.05 9.62
N GLN A 82 -13.84 6.13 10.16
CA GLN A 82 -15.24 6.15 10.60
C GLN A 82 -16.21 5.92 9.43
N ALA A 83 -15.87 6.41 8.24
CA ALA A 83 -16.60 6.12 7.01
C ALA A 83 -16.52 4.65 6.56
N GLY A 84 -15.62 3.85 7.13
CA GLY A 84 -15.49 2.42 6.86
C GLY A 84 -14.46 2.06 5.78
N ALA A 85 -13.42 2.87 5.60
CA ALA A 85 -12.26 2.49 4.77
C ALA A 85 -11.56 1.26 5.35
N ASP A 86 -11.24 0.29 4.50
CA ASP A 86 -10.55 -0.93 4.90
C ASP A 86 -9.05 -0.67 5.14
N ILE A 87 -8.47 0.24 4.37
CA ILE A 87 -7.04 0.59 4.44
C ILE A 87 -6.88 2.11 4.37
N LEU A 88 -6.09 2.67 5.28
CA LEU A 88 -5.60 4.04 5.19
C LEU A 88 -4.19 4.00 4.62
N GLN A 89 -4.01 4.55 3.43
CA GLN A 89 -2.69 4.67 2.80
C GLN A 89 -2.07 6.02 3.15
N LEU A 90 -0.85 6.01 3.65
CA LEU A 90 -0.07 7.20 3.95
C LEU A 90 1.08 7.28 2.93
N ASP A 91 0.91 8.06 1.86
CA ASP A 91 1.97 8.29 0.87
C ASP A 91 2.95 9.36 1.37
N LYS A 92 4.24 9.02 1.39
CA LYS A 92 5.37 9.89 1.76
C LYS A 92 5.24 10.56 3.13
N GLN A 93 4.48 9.98 4.04
CA GLN A 93 4.40 10.44 5.42
C GLN A 93 5.60 9.91 6.23
N PRO A 94 6.16 10.69 7.17
CA PRO A 94 7.23 10.21 8.03
C PRO A 94 6.70 9.16 9.04
N PRO A 95 7.59 8.29 9.58
CA PRO A 95 7.21 7.30 10.59
C PRO A 95 6.45 7.89 11.79
N ASP A 96 6.79 9.10 12.24
CA ASP A 96 6.09 9.75 13.36
C ASP A 96 4.62 10.01 13.06
N THR A 97 4.28 10.39 11.82
CA THR A 97 2.88 10.57 11.39
C THR A 97 2.15 9.23 11.33
N VAL A 98 2.82 8.18 10.85
CA VAL A 98 2.27 6.81 10.84
C VAL A 98 1.94 6.37 12.27
N HIS A 99 2.86 6.62 13.21
CA HIS A 99 2.68 6.30 14.62
C HIS A 99 1.51 7.04 15.23
N ARG A 100 1.43 8.37 15.07
CA ARG A 100 0.31 9.17 15.59
C ARG A 100 -1.03 8.70 15.03
N ILE A 101 -1.12 8.44 13.72
CA ILE A 101 -2.34 7.94 13.08
C ILE A 101 -2.71 6.57 13.65
N LYS A 102 -1.78 5.63 13.73
CA LYS A 102 -2.04 4.28 14.28
C LYS A 102 -2.50 4.35 15.73
N ALA A 103 -1.87 5.19 16.55
CA ALA A 103 -2.21 5.37 17.96
C ALA A 103 -3.59 6.04 18.17
N ALA A 104 -4.03 6.87 17.22
CA ALA A 104 -5.34 7.52 17.28
C ALA A 104 -6.52 6.61 16.86
N LEU A 105 -6.23 5.44 16.27
CA LEU A 105 -7.25 4.48 15.87
C LEU A 105 -7.84 3.74 17.08
N PRO A 106 -9.16 3.46 17.10
CA PRO A 106 -9.77 2.67 18.17
C PRO A 106 -9.13 1.28 18.28
N PRO A 107 -8.90 0.75 19.51
CA PRO A 107 -8.44 -0.61 19.70
C PRO A 107 -9.39 -1.62 19.02
N GLY A 108 -8.83 -2.62 18.35
CA GLY A 108 -9.60 -3.67 17.68
C GLY A 108 -10.26 -3.28 16.35
N VAL A 109 -10.03 -2.06 15.84
CA VAL A 109 -10.53 -1.68 14.51
C VAL A 109 -9.87 -2.53 13.41
N ALA A 110 -10.67 -2.95 12.43
CA ALA A 110 -10.18 -3.77 11.31
C ALA A 110 -9.37 -2.96 10.27
N THR A 111 -9.52 -1.63 10.25
CA THR A 111 -8.84 -0.73 9.31
C THR A 111 -7.32 -0.83 9.45
N ARG A 112 -6.65 -1.14 8.34
CA ARG A 112 -5.19 -1.31 8.29
C ARG A 112 -4.49 -0.01 7.87
N ILE A 113 -3.25 0.16 8.33
CA ILE A 113 -2.36 1.25 7.91
C ILE A 113 -1.38 0.75 6.87
N SER A 114 -1.32 1.41 5.72
CA SER A 114 -0.36 1.14 4.65
C SER A 114 0.57 2.33 4.47
N ALA A 115 1.86 2.15 4.76
CA ALA A 115 2.87 3.17 4.48
C ALA A 115 3.39 3.00 3.04
N ALA A 116 3.34 4.05 2.25
CA ALA A 116 3.74 4.05 0.84
C ALA A 116 4.64 5.26 0.53
N GLY A 117 5.35 5.19 -0.59
CA GLY A 117 6.18 6.30 -1.09
C GLY A 117 7.53 6.40 -0.37
N GLY A 118 8.62 6.09 -1.08
CA GLY A 118 9.98 6.23 -0.53
C GLY A 118 10.38 5.19 0.51
N ILE A 119 9.64 4.09 0.64
CA ILE A 119 10.00 2.97 1.52
C ILE A 119 11.17 2.18 0.93
N THR A 120 12.25 2.03 1.69
CA THR A 120 13.51 1.36 1.32
C THR A 120 13.95 0.42 2.44
N PRO A 121 14.92 -0.49 2.21
CA PRO A 121 15.46 -1.34 3.28
C PRO A 121 16.01 -0.53 4.46
N ALA A 122 16.57 0.65 4.20
CA ALA A 122 17.17 1.50 5.23
C ALA A 122 16.13 2.12 6.20
N ASN A 123 14.88 2.30 5.77
CA ASN A 123 13.84 2.93 6.60
C ASN A 123 12.65 2.00 6.94
N ALA A 124 12.56 0.82 6.32
CA ALA A 124 11.43 -0.10 6.50
C ALA A 124 11.18 -0.47 7.96
N ALA A 125 12.25 -0.69 8.74
CA ALA A 125 12.13 -1.03 10.16
C ALA A 125 11.46 0.08 10.98
N ALA A 126 11.76 1.35 10.67
CA ALA A 126 11.15 2.49 11.36
C ALA A 126 9.64 2.59 11.08
N TYR A 127 9.21 2.35 9.84
CA TYR A 127 7.79 2.32 9.49
C TYR A 127 7.04 1.15 10.12
N ALA A 128 7.67 -0.03 10.20
CA ALA A 128 7.09 -1.18 10.89
C ALA A 128 6.94 -0.90 12.40
N ALA A 129 7.97 -0.33 13.04
CA ALA A 129 7.92 0.06 14.45
C ALA A 129 6.88 1.16 14.73
N ALA A 130 6.65 2.07 13.77
CA ALA A 130 5.58 3.07 13.83
C ALA A 130 4.16 2.45 13.74
N GLY A 131 4.04 1.15 13.43
CA GLY A 131 2.76 0.44 13.42
C GLY A 131 2.09 0.36 12.04
N ALA A 132 2.85 0.55 10.95
CA ALA A 132 2.35 0.24 9.62
C ALA A 132 2.10 -1.27 9.48
N ASP A 133 0.87 -1.65 9.10
CA ASP A 133 0.49 -3.04 8.86
C ASP A 133 1.06 -3.54 7.52
N ILE A 134 1.19 -2.64 6.55
CA ILE A 134 1.67 -2.90 5.18
C ILE A 134 2.72 -1.85 4.81
N LEU A 135 3.87 -2.31 4.30
CA LEU A 135 4.90 -1.46 3.71
C LEU A 135 4.85 -1.61 2.19
N VAL A 136 4.48 -0.55 1.48
CA VAL A 136 4.31 -0.57 0.02
C VAL A 136 5.52 0.08 -0.65
N THR A 137 6.30 -0.72 -1.36
CA THR A 137 7.57 -0.27 -1.95
C THR A 137 7.72 -0.65 -3.43
N SER A 138 8.49 0.14 -4.18
CA SER A 138 8.94 -0.23 -5.53
C SER A 138 10.41 -0.65 -5.55
N TYR A 139 11.09 -0.60 -4.40
CA TYR A 139 12.51 -0.85 -4.26
C TYR A 139 12.97 -2.20 -4.86
N PRO A 140 12.21 -3.32 -4.70
CA PRO A 140 12.61 -4.59 -5.31
C PRO A 140 12.75 -4.55 -6.83
N TYR A 141 12.01 -3.68 -7.52
CA TYR A 141 12.09 -3.58 -8.98
C TYR A 141 13.39 -2.94 -9.46
N SER A 142 14.06 -2.16 -8.62
CA SER A 142 15.34 -1.51 -8.92
C SER A 142 16.51 -2.10 -8.11
N ALA A 143 16.34 -3.30 -7.54
CA ALA A 143 17.40 -3.96 -6.79
C ALA A 143 18.57 -4.32 -7.71
N ALA A 144 19.79 -4.30 -7.17
CA ALA A 144 20.98 -4.71 -7.91
C ALA A 144 20.86 -6.18 -8.37
N PRO A 145 21.28 -6.50 -9.60
CA PRO A 145 21.31 -7.88 -10.06
C PRO A 145 22.25 -8.71 -9.17
N ARG A 146 21.90 -9.98 -8.96
CA ARG A 146 22.81 -10.92 -8.32
C ARG A 146 23.88 -11.32 -9.33
N ASP A 147 25.13 -11.38 -8.90
CA ASP A 147 26.20 -11.96 -9.70
C ASP A 147 25.98 -13.47 -9.83
N VAL A 148 26.00 -13.97 -11.07
CA VAL A 148 25.72 -15.36 -11.42
C VAL A 148 26.78 -15.81 -12.42
N ALA A 149 27.51 -16.87 -12.07
CA ALA A 149 28.55 -17.44 -12.90
C ALA A 149 28.15 -18.84 -13.39
N VAL A 150 28.66 -19.21 -14.57
CA VAL A 150 28.52 -20.56 -15.15
C VAL A 150 29.89 -21.23 -15.15
N THR A 151 29.95 -22.49 -14.73
CA THR A 151 31.15 -23.32 -14.80
C THR A 151 30.85 -24.55 -15.66
N LEU A 152 31.78 -24.90 -16.55
CA LEU A 152 31.69 -26.07 -17.43
C LEU A 152 32.85 -27.01 -17.12
N ALA A 153 32.56 -28.32 -17.11
CA ALA A 153 33.56 -29.37 -17.00
C ALA A 153 33.38 -30.37 -18.16
N PRO A 154 34.47 -31.01 -18.65
CA PRO A 154 34.35 -32.12 -19.58
C PRO A 154 33.52 -33.24 -18.95
N LEU A 155 32.81 -34.00 -19.79
CA LEU A 155 32.12 -35.23 -19.39
C LEU A 155 33.12 -36.30 -18.96
#